data_AF-A0A2A4YWX3-F1
#
_entry.id   AF-A0A2A4YWX3-F1
#
_cell.length_a   1.000
_cell.length_b   1.000
_cell.length_c   1.000
_cell.angle_alpha   90.00
_cell.angle_beta   90.00
_cell.angle_gamma   90.00
#
_symmetry.space_group_name_H-M   'P 1'
#
loop_
_entity.id
_entity.type
_entity.pdbx_description
1 polymer ?
#
loop_
_entity_poly.entity_id
_entity_poly.type
_entity_poly.pdbx_seq_one_letter_code
_entity_poly.pdbx_strand_id
1 'polypeptide(L)'
;MKLILLILSVFSLLTSCYADAGNAFRFKVNIELDNKNNVQGYFYFYSYEDKFDPKTETFLDYIIENENDTSLILYQEIKTLNINENFNLDFAIVGSHIKIPKSHIKSIKLVENISFFVGDRIFEIGQTEYNLINNSNMLHLNIYNEFRAENCELILFSWGTNADLIKVKDSISNQLIEFENKNQRKELNSYVHQIKTDLLEQKIMMIDCCSAL
;
A
#
# COMPACT_ATOMS: atom_id res chain seq x y z
N MET A 1 -7.10 -42.75 6.50
CA MET A 1 -5.88 -41.92 6.43
C MET A 1 -5.84 -40.99 5.21
N LYS A 2 -6.11 -41.46 3.98
CA LYS A 2 -6.08 -40.61 2.77
C LYS A 2 -7.10 -39.45 2.76
N LEU A 3 -8.27 -39.62 3.40
CA LEU A 3 -9.31 -38.58 3.49
C LEU A 3 -8.95 -37.43 4.44
N ILE A 4 -8.19 -37.71 5.51
CA ILE A 4 -7.77 -36.71 6.51
C ILE A 4 -6.67 -35.80 5.94
N LEU A 5 -5.74 -36.37 5.16
CA LEU A 5 -4.73 -35.61 4.40
C LEU A 5 -5.35 -34.67 3.35
N LEU A 6 -6.46 -35.10 2.72
CA LEU A 6 -7.17 -34.28 1.75
C LEU A 6 -7.85 -33.07 2.42
N ILE A 7 -8.47 -33.26 3.59
CA ILE A 7 -9.13 -32.19 4.36
C ILE A 7 -8.12 -31.15 4.87
N LEU A 8 -6.95 -31.59 5.37
CA LEU A 8 -5.87 -30.69 5.78
C LEU A 8 -5.28 -29.88 4.61
N SER A 9 -5.18 -30.49 3.41
CA SER A 9 -4.70 -29.77 2.21
C SER A 9 -5.69 -28.74 1.66
N VAL A 10 -6.99 -28.92 1.91
CA VAL A 10 -8.03 -27.94 1.54
C VAL A 10 -8.06 -26.77 2.53
N PHE A 11 -7.75 -27.01 3.81
CA PHE A 11 -7.65 -25.94 4.81
C PHE A 11 -6.44 -25.01 4.59
N SER A 12 -5.31 -25.53 4.10
CA SER A 12 -4.13 -24.71 3.78
C SER A 12 -4.30 -23.82 2.55
N LEU A 13 -5.33 -24.05 1.72
CA LEU A 13 -5.67 -23.21 0.57
C LEU A 13 -6.65 -22.08 0.94
N LEU A 14 -7.18 -22.08 2.17
CA LEU A 14 -8.16 -21.10 2.64
C LEU A 14 -7.56 -20.03 3.56
N THR A 15 -6.30 -20.16 3.96
CA THR A 15 -5.60 -19.15 4.76
C THR A 15 -4.80 -18.20 3.85
N SER A 16 -5.50 -17.48 2.99
CA SER A 16 -5.07 -16.13 2.64
C SER A 16 -5.40 -15.27 3.85
N CYS A 17 -4.61 -15.38 4.92
CA CYS A 17 -4.80 -14.57 6.12
C CYS A 17 -4.64 -13.11 5.71
N TYR A 18 -5.74 -12.37 5.76
CA TYR A 18 -5.73 -10.95 5.97
C TYR A 18 -4.85 -10.68 7.20
N ALA A 19 -3.92 -9.73 7.10
CA ALA A 19 -3.04 -9.36 8.19
C ALA A 19 -3.86 -8.67 9.28
N ASP A 20 -4.46 -9.48 10.13
CA ASP A 20 -5.26 -9.15 11.30
C ASP A 20 -4.27 -8.82 12.43
N ALA A 21 -4.13 -7.53 12.74
CA ALA A 21 -3.17 -6.94 13.69
C ALA A 21 -1.66 -7.03 13.32
N GLY A 22 -0.82 -6.23 13.98
CA GLY A 22 0.63 -6.20 13.80
C GLY A 22 1.24 -4.80 13.93
N ASN A 23 2.57 -4.73 13.86
CA ASN A 23 3.31 -3.49 13.71
C ASN A 23 3.65 -3.27 12.22
N ALA A 24 3.49 -2.05 11.73
CA ALA A 24 3.89 -1.68 10.38
C ALA A 24 4.88 -0.51 10.40
N PHE A 25 5.95 -0.62 9.62
CA PHE A 25 7.05 0.32 9.59
C PHE A 25 7.46 0.68 8.17
N ARG A 26 7.78 1.96 7.98
CA ARG A 26 8.51 2.45 6.84
C ARG A 26 9.91 2.80 7.30
N PHE A 27 10.89 2.10 6.74
CA PHE A 27 12.29 2.35 6.99
C PHE A 27 12.93 3.05 5.81
N LYS A 28 13.66 4.14 6.06
CA LYS A 28 14.63 4.66 5.10
C LYS A 28 15.97 4.04 5.43
N VAL A 29 16.60 3.39 4.45
CA VAL A 29 17.83 2.62 4.67
C VAL A 29 18.90 2.95 3.65
N ASN A 30 20.16 2.78 4.04
CA ASN A 30 21.29 2.66 3.14
C ASN A 30 21.79 1.21 3.20
N ILE A 31 21.81 0.54 2.05
CA ILE A 31 22.21 -0.85 1.90
C ILE A 31 23.57 -0.90 1.21
N GLU A 32 24.56 -1.50 1.85
CA GLU A 32 25.85 -1.84 1.23
C GLU A 32 25.73 -3.26 0.66
N LEU A 33 25.99 -3.39 -0.64
CA LEU A 33 26.01 -4.67 -1.35
C LEU A 33 27.42 -5.26 -1.39
N ASP A 34 27.53 -6.57 -1.62
CA ASP A 34 28.83 -7.28 -1.68
C ASP A 34 29.81 -6.71 -2.70
N ASN A 35 29.29 -6.15 -3.79
CA ASN A 35 30.09 -5.50 -4.84
C ASN A 35 30.54 -4.06 -4.48
N LYS A 36 30.39 -3.65 -3.21
CA LYS A 36 30.66 -2.30 -2.70
C LYS A 36 29.79 -1.19 -3.28
N ASN A 37 28.69 -1.54 -3.96
CA ASN A 37 27.69 -0.55 -4.34
C ASN A 37 26.81 -0.24 -3.13
N ASN A 38 26.46 1.04 -2.98
CA ASN A 38 25.52 1.48 -1.98
C ASN A 38 24.21 1.86 -2.66
N VAL A 39 23.09 1.40 -2.10
CA VAL A 39 21.77 1.80 -2.56
C VAL A 39 20.98 2.36 -1.39
N GLN A 40 20.28 3.47 -1.62
CA GLN A 40 19.39 4.08 -0.66
C GLN A 40 17.95 3.94 -1.13
N GLY A 41 17.03 3.77 -0.19
CA GLY A 41 15.61 3.83 -0.47
C GLY A 41 14.75 3.56 0.75
N TYR A 42 13.48 3.28 0.48
CA TYR A 42 12.43 3.01 1.45
C TYR A 42 12.02 1.55 1.37
N PHE A 43 11.91 0.93 2.53
CA PHE A 43 11.48 -0.45 2.73
C PHE A 43 10.28 -0.45 3.67
N TYR A 44 9.26 -1.22 3.33
CA TYR A 44 8.03 -1.36 4.11
C TYR A 44 8.01 -2.72 4.76
N PHE A 45 7.82 -2.74 6.07
CA PHE A 45 7.97 -3.93 6.89
C PHE A 45 6.75 -4.11 7.78
N TYR A 46 6.22 -5.33 7.81
CA TYR A 46 5.06 -5.71 8.59
C TYR A 46 5.45 -6.89 9.46
N SER A 47 5.27 -6.77 10.78
CA SER A 47 5.69 -7.81 11.72
C SER A 47 4.79 -7.84 12.95
N TYR A 48 4.57 -9.03 13.50
CA TYR A 48 3.95 -9.23 14.81
C TYR A 48 4.96 -9.13 15.97
N GLU A 49 6.25 -9.12 15.64
CA GLU A 49 7.35 -9.12 16.60
C GLU A 49 7.64 -7.73 17.16
N ASP A 50 8.48 -7.70 18.19
CA ASP A 50 8.91 -6.48 18.84
C ASP A 50 9.66 -5.53 17.88
N LYS A 51 9.64 -4.25 18.23
CA LYS A 51 10.36 -3.19 17.51
C LYS A 51 11.86 -3.45 17.58
N PHE A 52 12.55 -3.26 16.45
CA PHE A 52 14.01 -3.27 16.38
C PHE A 52 14.69 -2.51 17.53
N ASP A 53 15.57 -3.18 18.28
CA ASP A 53 16.43 -2.57 19.30
C ASP A 53 17.91 -2.61 18.87
N PRO A 54 18.52 -1.46 18.54
CA PRO A 54 19.93 -1.40 18.13
C PRO A 54 20.92 -1.76 19.24
N LYS A 55 20.48 -1.95 20.49
CA LYS A 55 21.35 -2.40 21.60
C LYS A 55 21.58 -3.90 21.60
N THR A 56 20.68 -4.67 21.01
CA THR A 56 20.69 -6.15 21.08
C THR A 56 21.16 -6.79 19.78
N GLU A 57 20.93 -6.15 18.64
CA GLU A 57 21.21 -6.73 17.33
C GLU A 57 21.51 -5.67 16.25
N THR A 58 22.02 -6.10 15.10
CA THR A 58 22.13 -5.23 13.93
C THR A 58 20.82 -5.17 13.17
N PHE A 59 20.58 -4.10 12.41
CA PHE A 59 19.36 -4.00 11.61
C PHE A 59 19.29 -5.06 10.50
N LEU A 60 20.43 -5.53 9.99
CA LEU A 60 20.43 -6.63 9.02
C LEU A 60 19.98 -7.95 9.66
N ASP A 61 20.49 -8.27 10.85
CA ASP A 61 20.11 -9.48 11.57
C ASP A 61 18.61 -9.47 11.88
N TYR A 62 18.10 -8.34 12.38
CA TYR A 62 16.66 -8.12 12.61
C TYR A 62 15.82 -8.41 11.36
N ILE A 63 16.22 -7.90 10.21
CA ILE A 63 15.51 -8.13 8.95
C ILE A 63 15.67 -9.57 8.45
N ILE A 64 16.80 -10.24 8.69
CA ILE A 64 16.96 -11.65 8.32
C ILE A 64 16.05 -12.54 9.17
N GLU A 65 15.90 -12.25 10.45
CA GLU A 65 15.11 -13.03 11.38
C GLU A 65 13.60 -12.82 11.21
N ASN A 66 13.17 -11.59 10.91
CA ASN A 66 11.75 -11.22 10.97
C ASN A 66 11.08 -11.01 9.60
N GLU A 67 11.83 -10.83 8.51
CA GLU A 67 11.27 -10.75 7.15
C GLU A 67 11.41 -12.13 6.47
N ASN A 68 10.30 -12.75 6.09
CA ASN A 68 10.32 -14.10 5.53
C ASN A 68 10.81 -14.12 4.07
N ASP A 69 10.70 -13.01 3.35
CA ASP A 69 11.13 -12.95 1.96
C ASP A 69 12.66 -13.05 1.82
N THR A 70 13.10 -13.78 0.80
CA THR A 70 14.53 -13.95 0.49
C THR A 70 15.17 -12.71 -0.15
N SER A 71 14.37 -11.69 -0.46
CA SER A 71 14.81 -10.44 -1.08
C SER A 71 14.09 -9.25 -0.45
N LEU A 72 14.75 -8.10 -0.41
CA LEU A 72 14.14 -6.84 -0.01
C LEU A 72 13.64 -6.07 -1.23
N ILE A 73 12.42 -5.57 -1.15
CA ILE A 73 11.87 -4.61 -2.10
C ILE A 73 12.22 -3.21 -1.59
N LEU A 74 12.98 -2.46 -2.39
CA LEU A 74 13.44 -1.13 -2.04
C LEU A 74 12.92 -0.10 -3.05
N TYR A 75 12.12 0.85 -2.57
CA TYR A 75 11.64 1.98 -3.34
C TYR A 75 12.66 3.11 -3.24
N GLN A 76 13.38 3.40 -4.32
CA GLN A 76 14.45 4.41 -4.28
C GLN A 76 13.89 5.83 -4.18
N GLU A 77 12.74 6.06 -4.82
CA GLU A 77 12.02 7.33 -4.82
C GLU A 77 10.57 7.11 -4.47
N ILE A 78 10.04 7.93 -3.56
CA ILE A 78 8.62 7.99 -3.22
C ILE A 78 8.19 9.44 -3.09
N LYS A 79 6.89 9.70 -3.29
CA LYS A 79 6.21 10.91 -2.83
C LYS A 79 5.32 10.56 -1.65
N THR A 80 5.47 11.28 -0.54
CA THR A 80 4.57 11.16 0.62
C THR A 80 3.50 12.23 0.55
N LEU A 81 2.24 11.83 0.60
CA LEU A 81 1.09 12.69 0.76
C LEU A 81 0.62 12.63 2.22
N ASN A 82 0.59 13.77 2.91
CA ASN A 82 0.04 13.86 4.27
C ASN A 82 -1.43 14.25 4.16
N ILE A 83 -2.34 13.33 4.49
CA ILE A 83 -3.78 13.54 4.41
C ILE A 83 -4.27 14.23 5.68
N ASN A 84 -3.77 13.79 6.83
CA ASN A 84 -3.91 14.45 8.13
C ASN A 84 -2.71 14.07 9.02
N GLU A 85 -2.69 14.53 10.28
CA GLU A 85 -1.57 14.31 11.21
C GLU A 85 -1.20 12.83 11.41
N ASN A 86 -2.16 11.92 11.26
CA ASN A 86 -1.98 10.49 11.56
C ASN A 86 -2.13 9.58 10.34
N PHE A 87 -2.35 10.15 9.16
CA PHE A 87 -2.61 9.39 7.95
C PHE A 87 -1.82 9.97 6.77
N ASN A 88 -0.77 9.26 6.39
CA ASN A 88 0.04 9.61 5.23
C ASN A 88 0.09 8.40 4.29
N LEU A 89 0.11 8.68 3.00
CA LEU A 89 0.24 7.68 1.94
C LEU A 89 1.50 7.94 1.15
N ASP A 90 2.24 6.89 0.87
CA ASP A 90 3.42 6.93 0.04
C ASP A 90 3.06 6.41 -1.36
N PHE A 91 3.67 7.03 -2.36
CA PHE A 91 3.45 6.70 -3.76
C PHE A 91 4.78 6.43 -4.43
N ALA A 92 4.83 5.41 -5.28
CA ALA A 92 5.94 5.11 -6.16
C ALA A 92 5.43 4.93 -7.60
N ILE A 93 6.32 5.05 -8.57
CA ILE A 93 5.97 4.73 -9.96
C ILE A 93 5.98 3.20 -10.09
N VAL A 94 5.00 2.63 -10.79
CA VAL A 94 4.94 1.18 -11.06
C VAL A 94 6.28 0.67 -11.60
N GLY A 95 6.83 -0.35 -10.93
CA GLY A 95 8.09 -0.98 -11.31
C GLY A 95 9.35 -0.15 -11.03
N SER A 96 9.26 0.96 -10.29
CA SER A 96 10.43 1.77 -9.91
C SER A 96 11.17 1.23 -8.68
N HIS A 97 10.66 0.19 -8.03
CA HIS A 97 11.37 -0.48 -6.96
C HIS A 97 12.45 -1.40 -7.52
N ILE A 98 13.45 -1.67 -6.70
CA ILE A 98 14.42 -2.73 -6.96
C ILE A 98 14.22 -3.87 -5.98
N LYS A 99 14.48 -5.09 -6.44
CA LYS A 99 14.48 -6.30 -5.60
C LYS A 99 15.92 -6.73 -5.36
N ILE A 100 16.34 -6.72 -4.10
CA ILE A 100 17.72 -7.04 -3.70
C ILE A 100 17.70 -8.37 -2.95
N PRO A 101 18.34 -9.44 -3.46
CA PRO A 101 18.51 -10.68 -2.70
C PRO A 101 19.23 -10.41 -1.38
N LYS A 102 18.70 -10.91 -0.26
CA LYS A 102 19.31 -10.73 1.06
C LYS A 102 20.73 -11.27 1.13
N SER A 103 21.02 -12.33 0.37
CA SER A 103 22.36 -12.92 0.25
C SER A 103 23.41 -12.00 -0.37
N HIS A 104 23.02 -10.89 -1.01
CA HIS A 104 23.93 -9.90 -1.58
C HIS A 104 24.10 -8.66 -0.69
N ILE A 105 23.41 -8.62 0.46
CA ILE A 105 23.42 -7.51 1.39
C ILE A 105 24.51 -7.75 2.41
N LYS A 106 25.52 -6.88 2.40
CA LYS A 106 26.61 -6.91 3.37
C LYS A 106 26.25 -6.18 4.66
N SER A 107 25.58 -5.04 4.56
CA SER A 107 25.11 -4.29 5.72
C SER A 107 23.89 -3.42 5.39
N ILE A 108 23.06 -3.15 6.40
CA ILE A 108 21.95 -2.19 6.30
C ILE A 108 22.11 -1.17 7.41
N LYS A 109 22.18 0.11 7.03
CA LYS A 109 22.14 1.23 7.95
C LYS A 109 20.76 1.87 7.92
N LEU A 110 20.06 1.80 9.06
CA LEU A 110 18.81 2.50 9.28
C LEU A 110 19.04 4.03 9.35
N VAL A 111 18.30 4.79 8.57
CA VAL A 111 18.35 6.26 8.50
C VAL A 111 17.13 6.89 9.15
N GLU A 112 15.94 6.36 8.87
CA GLU A 112 14.66 6.82 9.41
C GLU A 112 13.76 5.61 9.68
N ASN A 113 12.96 5.70 10.75
CA ASN A 113 11.92 4.73 11.07
C ASN A 113 10.61 5.47 11.35
N ILE A 114 9.55 5.13 10.63
CA ILE A 114 8.19 5.61 10.88
C ILE A 114 7.28 4.41 11.10
N SER A 115 6.63 4.34 12.26
CA SER A 115 5.53 3.40 12.49
C SER A 115 4.22 3.95 11.91
N PHE A 116 3.40 3.08 11.33
CA PHE A 116 2.07 3.42 10.82
C PHE A 116 1.06 2.30 11.13
N PHE A 117 -0.23 2.57 10.92
CA PHE A 117 -1.29 1.59 11.11
C PHE A 117 -1.24 0.48 10.04
N VAL A 118 -1.51 -0.77 10.42
CA VAL A 118 -1.53 -1.87 9.44
C VAL A 118 -2.61 -1.61 8.39
N GLY A 119 -2.23 -1.73 7.13
CA GLY A 119 -3.03 -1.42 5.96
C GLY A 119 -2.17 -0.93 4.81
N ASP A 120 -2.83 -0.39 3.79
CA ASP A 120 -2.16 0.17 2.64
C ASP A 120 -1.40 1.44 3.02
N ARG A 121 -0.11 1.45 2.71
CA ARG A 121 0.77 2.60 2.94
C ARG A 121 1.48 3.07 1.69
N ILE A 122 1.90 2.14 0.83
CA ILE A 122 2.63 2.41 -0.40
C ILE A 122 1.79 1.99 -1.60
N PHE A 123 1.60 2.90 -2.54
CA PHE A 123 0.88 2.64 -3.78
C PHE A 123 1.80 2.78 -4.98
N GLU A 124 1.83 1.76 -5.82
CA GLU A 124 2.43 1.85 -7.15
C GLU A 124 1.41 2.40 -8.15
N ILE A 125 1.73 3.57 -8.71
CA ILE A 125 0.84 4.29 -9.63
C ILE A 125 1.55 4.63 -10.94
N GLY A 126 0.77 4.92 -11.98
CA GLY A 126 1.33 5.32 -13.27
C GLY A 126 2.08 6.65 -13.17
N GLN A 127 3.00 6.88 -14.11
CA GLN A 127 3.77 8.14 -14.17
C GLN A 127 2.86 9.38 -14.21
N THR A 128 1.73 9.30 -14.93
CA THR A 128 0.76 10.39 -15.03
C THR A 128 0.14 10.73 -13.68
N GLU A 129 -0.32 9.73 -12.92
CA GLU A 129 -0.84 9.89 -11.56
C GLU A 129 0.25 10.45 -10.63
N TYR A 130 1.46 9.89 -10.70
CA TYR A 130 2.59 10.30 -9.88
C TYR A 130 2.97 11.78 -10.10
N ASN A 131 2.82 12.26 -11.34
CA ASN A 131 3.10 13.65 -11.69
C ASN A 131 2.02 14.63 -11.18
N LEU A 132 0.80 14.17 -10.89
CA LEU A 132 -0.25 15.01 -10.28
C LEU A 132 0.06 15.32 -8.80
N ILE A 133 0.78 14.43 -8.12
CA ILE A 133 1.07 14.57 -6.69
C ILE A 133 1.99 15.78 -6.45
N ASN A 134 1.41 16.80 -5.82
CA ASN A 134 2.06 18.01 -5.34
C ASN A 134 1.77 18.21 -3.83
N ASN A 135 2.70 18.84 -3.10
CA ASN A 135 2.60 19.02 -1.65
C ASN A 135 1.74 20.22 -1.21
N SER A 136 1.22 21.03 -2.15
CA SER A 136 0.41 22.21 -1.83
C SER A 136 -1.05 22.06 -2.30
N ASN A 137 -1.99 22.47 -1.45
CA ASN A 137 -3.43 22.64 -1.76
C ASN A 137 -4.14 21.37 -2.27
N MET A 138 -3.77 20.21 -1.74
CA MET A 138 -4.51 18.97 -2.00
C MET A 138 -5.83 18.95 -1.24
N LEU A 139 -6.87 18.50 -1.92
CA LEU A 139 -8.19 18.21 -1.38
C LEU A 139 -8.46 16.71 -1.57
N HIS A 140 -9.09 16.09 -0.58
CA HIS A 140 -9.47 14.69 -0.67
C HIS A 140 -10.90 14.46 -0.17
N LEU A 141 -11.54 13.42 -0.71
CA LEU A 141 -12.82 12.90 -0.25
C LEU A 141 -12.80 11.37 -0.32
N ASN A 142 -13.44 10.74 0.66
CA ASN A 142 -13.54 9.30 0.74
C ASN A 142 -14.93 8.83 0.29
N ILE A 143 -14.97 7.66 -0.36
CA ILE A 143 -16.19 6.95 -0.73
C ILE A 143 -16.09 5.54 -0.16
N TYR A 144 -17.01 5.23 0.76
CA TYR A 144 -17.14 3.92 1.36
C TYR A 144 -18.41 3.22 0.88
N ASN A 145 -18.30 1.94 0.55
CA ASN A 145 -19.42 1.07 0.23
C ASN A 145 -19.05 -0.37 0.58
N GLU A 146 -19.69 -0.92 1.62
CA GLU A 146 -19.42 -2.26 2.15
C GLU A 146 -19.70 -3.37 1.13
N PHE A 147 -20.71 -3.19 0.26
CA PHE A 147 -21.00 -4.15 -0.81
C PHE A 147 -19.81 -4.34 -1.74
N ARG A 148 -19.03 -3.29 -2.01
CA ARG A 148 -17.77 -3.36 -2.76
C ARG A 148 -16.68 -4.05 -1.93
N ALA A 149 -16.36 -3.49 -0.76
CA ALA A 149 -15.30 -3.97 0.13
C ALA A 149 -15.52 -3.46 1.56
N GLU A 150 -15.45 -4.35 2.54
CA GLU A 150 -15.77 -4.07 3.95
C GLU A 150 -14.75 -3.14 4.61
N ASN A 151 -13.46 -3.32 4.28
CA ASN A 151 -12.32 -2.62 4.87
C ASN A 151 -11.59 -1.68 3.91
N CYS A 152 -12.19 -1.36 2.77
CA CYS A 152 -11.56 -0.50 1.77
C CYS A 152 -12.44 0.67 1.37
N GLU A 153 -11.84 1.85 1.28
CA GLU A 153 -12.46 3.07 0.76
C GLU A 153 -11.78 3.52 -0.53
N LEU A 154 -12.55 4.13 -1.43
CA LEU A 154 -11.97 4.89 -2.53
C LEU A 154 -11.63 6.28 -2.00
N ILE A 155 -10.39 6.70 -2.21
CA ILE A 155 -9.96 8.07 -1.89
C ILE A 155 -9.76 8.84 -3.19
N LEU A 156 -10.49 9.94 -3.32
CA LEU A 156 -10.34 10.90 -4.41
C LEU A 156 -9.39 12.00 -3.97
N PHE A 157 -8.41 12.34 -4.80
CA PHE A 157 -7.52 13.48 -4.62
C PHE A 157 -7.66 14.45 -5.79
N SER A 158 -7.68 15.74 -5.47
CA SER A 158 -7.53 16.82 -6.45
C SER A 158 -6.62 17.91 -5.90
N TRP A 159 -5.91 18.58 -6.81
CA TRP A 159 -5.09 19.75 -6.52
C TRP A 159 -5.70 21.04 -7.11
N GLY A 160 -6.99 20.99 -7.48
CA GLY A 160 -7.80 22.09 -8.03
C GLY A 160 -8.87 22.61 -7.07
N THR A 161 -9.98 23.15 -7.57
CA THR A 161 -11.07 23.71 -6.73
C THR A 161 -12.03 22.65 -6.20
N ASN A 162 -12.47 22.80 -4.94
CA ASN A 162 -13.33 21.87 -4.18
C ASN A 162 -14.67 21.47 -4.83
N ALA A 163 -15.24 22.31 -5.69
CA ALA A 163 -16.61 22.12 -6.18
C ALA A 163 -16.79 20.88 -7.08
N ASP A 164 -15.72 20.38 -7.69
CA ASP A 164 -15.78 19.25 -8.62
C ASP A 164 -15.66 17.90 -7.89
N LEU A 165 -14.90 17.83 -6.80
CA LEU A 165 -14.72 16.59 -6.03
C LEU A 165 -16.01 16.09 -5.39
N ILE A 166 -16.84 16.99 -4.83
CA ILE A 166 -18.11 16.62 -4.19
C ILE A 166 -19.07 15.98 -5.22
N LYS A 167 -19.20 16.59 -6.40
CA LYS A 167 -20.06 16.06 -7.47
C LYS A 167 -19.59 14.69 -7.95
N VAL A 168 -18.28 14.52 -8.12
CA VAL A 168 -17.68 13.22 -8.50
C VAL A 168 -17.98 12.17 -7.43
N LYS A 169 -17.75 12.51 -6.15
CA LYS A 169 -18.05 11.63 -5.02
C LYS A 169 -19.50 11.18 -5.03
N ASP A 170 -20.44 12.11 -5.14
CA ASP A 170 -21.87 11.81 -5.12
C ASP A 170 -22.28 10.93 -6.31
N SER A 171 -21.73 11.20 -7.50
CA SER A 171 -21.97 10.39 -8.70
C SER A 171 -21.50 8.94 -8.51
N ILE A 172 -20.29 8.74 -7.97
CA ILE A 172 -19.74 7.40 -7.76
C ILE A 172 -20.54 6.67 -6.68
N SER A 173 -20.81 7.31 -5.53
CA SER A 173 -21.59 6.72 -4.45
C SER A 173 -22.97 6.24 -4.92
N ASN A 174 -23.68 7.06 -5.69
CA ASN A 174 -24.99 6.69 -6.23
C ASN A 174 -24.89 5.46 -7.16
N GLN A 175 -23.86 5.42 -8.01
CA GLN A 175 -23.65 4.29 -8.92
C GLN A 175 -23.30 3.00 -8.17
N LEU A 176 -22.50 3.08 -7.09
CA LEU A 176 -22.20 1.92 -6.24
C LEU A 176 -23.46 1.37 -5.56
N ILE A 177 -24.33 2.25 -5.04
CA ILE A 177 -25.63 1.87 -4.45
C ILE A 177 -26.53 1.19 -5.50
N GLU A 178 -26.52 1.65 -6.75
CA GLU A 178 -27.27 0.98 -7.81
C GLU A 178 -26.76 -0.45 -8.09
N PHE A 179 -25.44 -0.65 -8.13
CA PHE A 179 -24.87 -1.98 -8.33
C PHE A 179 -25.18 -2.92 -7.16
N GLU A 180 -25.16 -2.41 -5.93
CA GLU A 180 -25.56 -3.12 -4.72
C GLU A 180 -27.03 -3.58 -4.81
N ASN A 181 -27.94 -2.65 -5.10
CA ASN A 181 -29.37 -2.96 -5.24
C ASN A 181 -29.66 -3.99 -6.35
N LYS A 182 -28.85 -4.01 -7.42
CA LYS A 182 -28.96 -4.96 -8.53
C LYS A 182 -28.13 -6.24 -8.34
N ASN A 183 -27.34 -6.33 -7.26
CA ASN A 183 -26.37 -7.39 -6.98
C ASN A 183 -25.38 -7.67 -8.13
N GLN A 184 -24.84 -6.61 -8.74
CA GLN A 184 -24.01 -6.63 -9.96
C GLN A 184 -22.51 -6.45 -9.67
N ARG A 185 -21.91 -7.42 -8.97
CA ARG A 185 -20.49 -7.33 -8.53
C ARG A 185 -19.47 -7.27 -9.67
N LYS A 186 -19.72 -7.95 -10.80
CA LYS A 186 -18.74 -7.99 -11.92
C LYS A 186 -18.68 -6.65 -12.65
N GLU A 187 -19.85 -6.07 -12.87
CA GLU A 187 -20.04 -4.77 -13.49
C GLU A 187 -19.45 -3.66 -12.61
N LEU A 188 -19.60 -3.79 -11.29
CA LEU A 188 -19.00 -2.88 -10.31
C LEU A 188 -17.48 -2.76 -10.49
N ASN A 189 -16.75 -3.89 -10.55
CA ASN A 189 -15.29 -3.84 -10.70
C ASN A 189 -14.86 -3.18 -12.02
N SER A 190 -15.60 -3.45 -13.09
CA SER A 190 -15.35 -2.84 -14.40
C SER A 190 -15.61 -1.32 -14.36
N TYR A 191 -16.68 -0.90 -13.69
CA TYR A 191 -17.00 0.50 -13.47
C TYR A 191 -15.92 1.23 -12.68
N VAL A 192 -15.44 0.65 -11.57
CA VAL A 192 -14.39 1.26 -10.73
C VAL A 192 -13.09 1.44 -11.53
N HIS A 193 -12.72 0.45 -12.35
CA HIS A 193 -11.55 0.57 -13.21
C HIS A 193 -11.70 1.66 -14.28
N GLN A 194 -12.86 1.73 -14.93
CA GLN A 194 -13.15 2.74 -15.93
C GLN A 194 -13.14 4.15 -15.34
N ILE A 195 -13.88 4.37 -14.24
CA ILE A 195 -13.99 5.70 -13.64
C ILE A 195 -12.64 6.19 -13.10
N LYS A 196 -11.77 5.27 -12.62
CA LYS A 196 -10.39 5.64 -12.26
C LYS A 196 -9.66 6.30 -13.43
N THR A 197 -9.79 5.75 -14.63
CA THR A 197 -9.14 6.26 -15.83
C THR A 197 -9.73 7.61 -16.26
N ASP A 198 -11.07 7.71 -16.29
CA ASP A 198 -11.79 8.92 -16.71
C ASP A 198 -11.50 10.12 -15.77
N LEU A 199 -11.29 9.86 -14.48
CA LEU A 199 -10.97 10.90 -13.50
C LEU A 199 -9.57 11.49 -13.70
N LEU A 200 -8.62 10.73 -14.23
CA LEU A 200 -7.27 11.25 -14.49
C LEU A 200 -7.27 12.32 -15.57
N GLU A 201 -8.16 12.23 -16.56
CA GLU A 201 -8.37 13.29 -17.56
C GLU A 201 -8.83 14.60 -16.93
N GLN A 202 -9.55 14.50 -15.81
CA GLN A 202 -10.02 15.62 -14.99
C GLN A 202 -8.99 16.04 -13.92
N LYS A 203 -7.78 15.45 -13.95
CA LYS A 203 -6.73 15.65 -12.93
C LYS A 203 -7.18 15.27 -11.51
N ILE A 204 -8.07 14.29 -11.40
CA ILE A 204 -8.49 13.69 -10.14
C ILE A 204 -7.86 12.30 -10.07
N MET A 205 -7.09 12.06 -9.01
CA MET A 205 -6.53 10.74 -8.74
C MET A 205 -7.48 9.97 -7.84
N MET A 206 -7.79 8.72 -8.20
CA MET A 206 -8.57 7.82 -7.34
C MET A 206 -7.72 6.61 -6.98
N ILE A 207 -7.63 6.31 -5.69
CA ILE A 207 -7.00 5.09 -5.19
C ILE A 207 -7.98 4.27 -4.39
N ASP A 208 -7.73 2.96 -4.32
CA ASP A 208 -8.36 2.09 -3.33
C ASP A 208 -7.44 2.02 -2.12
N CYS A 209 -7.95 2.27 -0.92
CA CYS A 209 -7.17 2.24 0.31
C CYS A 209 -7.84 1.32 1.30
N CYS A 210 -7.16 0.22 1.64
CA CYS A 210 -7.65 -0.80 2.56
C CYS A 210 -6.95 -0.72 3.92
N SER A 211 -7.70 -0.94 4.99
CA SER A 211 -7.16 -1.19 6.33
C SER A 211 -7.07 -2.69 6.60
N ALA A 212 -6.33 -3.09 7.64
CA ALA A 212 -6.51 -4.42 8.21
C ALA A 212 -7.98 -4.64 8.65
N LEU A 213 -8.44 -5.90 8.56
CA LEU A 213 -9.72 -6.39 9.11
C LEU A 213 -9.46 -6.95 10.51
#